data_AF-A0A521GNY3-F1
#
_entry.id   AF-A0A521GNY3-F1
#
_cell.length_a   1.000
_cell.length_b   1.000
_cell.length_c   1.000
_cell.angle_alpha   90.00
_cell.angle_beta   90.00
_cell.angle_gamma   90.00
#
_symmetry.space_group_name_H-M   'P 1'
#
loop_
_entity.id
_entity.type
_entity.pdbx_description
1 polymer ?
#
loop_
_entity_poly.entity_id
_entity_poly.type
_entity_poly.pdbx_seq_one_letter_code
_entity_poly.pdbx_strand_id
1 'polypeptide(L)'
;MGMVVVLSVSALSIFIPKQASAFSGSGAGTAGDPYKITSCAELLDVNSDLAAHYELAGSIDCDGETMSPIGYGSPFTGTFDGKGNEIKNVTIDVSPGNVGVFGDTDGATITDVRLTNIDVTGQYDVGGLVGHTYYTTISYISGQNITVHGPNGSVGGLVGQLGGSTLSKSSVEAVSVTSAGTYVGGLVGEAVGPTTVYDSYAAGTVNGSGSVVGGVVGKLGAVPAFAERLYADISFTTNGSQPVGTVGSGASTSSTFMASAPYLANHTVAPLDSWDFDAVWYVRPAKYPGLRPHTLPIRLCNMPSSTNTSITASCTSDPLLEGDPHWELKYGFDDEPNTTTTLTTQAGQSFNVTVSSLLPGTDYAVYFRYVDAVGTSPWGKVQVTTTGSSDVDNDNVSNEEEARGPHGGDANNDGTADYTQANVTSFKSAISGNYVSLQTACTDNFDTQLGLESTSQKDATYDYPAGLMGFVIRGCTLGATTPVSIYFYGSYNPADYIARKGRAGVYSTVPGATFTSATIGGQSALKLTYSITDGGALDDDGTADGNIVDPVGLAVAATSAAASGTSGGAGTLVDTGLGILTLSGVAAALIGAAFYIWYRPTKLRA
;
A
#
# COMPACT_ATOMS: atom_id res chain seq x y z
N MET A 1 -65.15 31.88 -9.33
CA MET A 1 -64.60 31.31 -10.58
C MET A 1 -63.10 31.51 -10.55
N GLY A 2 -62.35 30.52 -10.06
CA GLY A 2 -60.88 30.53 -10.07
C GLY A 2 -60.40 29.60 -11.17
N MET A 3 -59.81 30.17 -12.23
CA MET A 3 -59.28 29.42 -13.36
C MET A 3 -57.83 29.03 -13.05
N VAL A 4 -57.58 27.74 -12.87
CA VAL A 4 -56.24 27.18 -12.70
C VAL A 4 -55.60 27.08 -14.09
N VAL A 5 -54.51 27.81 -14.30
CA VAL A 5 -53.64 27.67 -15.48
C VAL A 5 -52.60 26.59 -15.16
N VAL A 6 -52.70 25.46 -15.85
CA VAL A 6 -51.66 24.41 -15.84
C VAL A 6 -50.62 24.79 -16.89
N LEU A 7 -49.45 25.23 -16.46
CA LEU A 7 -48.28 25.39 -17.31
C LEU A 7 -47.56 24.03 -17.42
N SER A 8 -47.75 23.35 -18.56
CA SER A 8 -46.95 22.19 -18.93
C SER A 8 -45.56 22.67 -19.38
N VAL A 9 -44.55 22.48 -18.54
CA VAL A 9 -43.16 22.61 -18.97
C VAL A 9 -42.77 21.27 -19.58
N SER A 10 -42.74 21.23 -20.91
CA SER A 10 -42.23 20.13 -21.72
C SER A 10 -40.77 19.89 -21.33
N ALA A 11 -40.46 18.73 -20.75
CA ALA A 11 -39.08 18.29 -20.61
C ALA A 11 -38.50 18.08 -22.01
N LEU A 12 -37.70 19.04 -22.47
CA LEU A 12 -36.85 18.87 -23.63
C LEU A 12 -35.73 17.92 -23.20
N SER A 13 -35.93 16.62 -23.40
CA SER A 13 -34.87 15.63 -23.30
C SER A 13 -33.83 15.98 -24.35
N ILE A 14 -32.79 16.71 -23.94
CA ILE A 14 -31.55 16.81 -24.70
C ILE A 14 -30.99 15.39 -24.73
N PHE A 15 -31.23 14.69 -25.82
CA PHE A 15 -30.39 13.55 -26.20
C PHE A 15 -29.02 14.15 -26.52
N ILE A 16 -28.17 14.26 -25.51
CA ILE A 16 -26.73 14.18 -25.74
C ILE A 16 -26.53 12.69 -26.05
N PRO A 17 -26.18 12.28 -27.28
CA PRO A 17 -25.70 10.93 -27.47
C PRO A 17 -24.47 10.83 -26.56
N LYS A 18 -24.58 10.07 -25.47
CA LYS A 18 -23.41 9.55 -24.77
C LYS A 18 -22.74 8.66 -25.81
N GLN A 19 -21.81 9.24 -26.57
CA GLN A 19 -20.86 8.48 -27.34
C GLN A 19 -20.28 7.50 -26.32
N ALA A 20 -20.48 6.20 -26.56
CA ALA A 20 -19.85 5.20 -25.73
C ALA A 20 -18.35 5.55 -25.74
N SER A 21 -17.80 5.90 -24.58
CA SER A 21 -16.37 6.20 -24.45
C SER A 21 -15.62 5.02 -25.04
N ALA A 22 -14.96 5.25 -26.16
CA ALA A 22 -14.09 4.27 -26.80
C ALA A 22 -12.79 4.08 -25.97
N PHE A 23 -12.55 4.95 -24.99
CA PHE A 23 -11.52 4.78 -23.98
C PHE A 23 -11.99 3.77 -22.92
N SER A 24 -11.20 2.70 -22.75
CA SER A 24 -11.50 1.59 -21.84
C SER A 24 -11.22 1.89 -20.36
N GLY A 25 -10.48 2.97 -20.07
CA GLY A 25 -10.14 3.39 -18.71
C GLY A 25 -11.19 4.30 -18.04
N SER A 26 -10.76 5.00 -17.00
CA SER A 26 -11.61 5.92 -16.22
C SER A 26 -11.43 7.39 -16.62
N GLY A 27 -12.35 8.26 -16.17
CA GLY A 27 -12.37 9.68 -16.52
C GLY A 27 -13.33 10.03 -17.65
N ALA A 28 -13.54 11.32 -17.91
CA ALA A 28 -14.47 11.82 -18.92
C ALA A 28 -13.77 12.49 -20.11
N GLY A 29 -12.43 12.50 -20.14
CA GLY A 29 -11.64 13.13 -21.20
C GLY A 29 -11.68 14.67 -21.19
N THR A 30 -12.19 15.27 -20.12
CA THR A 30 -12.29 16.73 -19.99
C THR A 30 -11.13 17.29 -19.17
N ALA A 31 -10.83 18.59 -19.27
CA ALA A 31 -9.75 19.20 -18.49
C ALA A 31 -9.90 19.04 -16.97
N GLY A 32 -11.14 18.97 -16.45
CA GLY A 32 -11.43 18.77 -15.02
C GLY A 32 -11.56 17.31 -14.60
N ASP A 33 -11.68 16.39 -15.56
CA ASP A 33 -11.77 14.95 -15.36
C ASP A 33 -11.11 14.23 -16.55
N PRO A 34 -9.76 14.25 -16.64
CA PRO A 34 -9.02 13.65 -17.73
C PRO A 34 -9.18 12.13 -17.74
N TYR A 35 -9.03 11.52 -18.91
CA TYR A 35 -8.92 10.07 -19.01
C TYR A 35 -7.65 9.57 -18.31
N LYS A 36 -7.80 8.58 -17.43
CA LYS A 36 -6.71 7.98 -16.65
C LYS A 36 -6.17 6.76 -17.38
N ILE A 37 -4.89 6.79 -17.75
CA ILE A 37 -4.21 5.69 -18.42
C ILE A 37 -3.42 4.89 -17.39
N THR A 38 -3.68 3.57 -17.32
CA THR A 38 -3.06 2.61 -16.40
C THR A 38 -2.45 1.40 -17.11
N SER A 39 -2.69 1.25 -18.42
CA SER A 39 -2.18 0.15 -19.24
C SER A 39 -1.78 0.58 -20.65
N CYS A 40 -1.02 -0.25 -21.35
CA CYS A 40 -0.63 0.02 -22.74
C CYS A 40 -1.84 0.02 -23.69
N ALA A 41 -2.85 -0.83 -23.43
CA ALA A 41 -4.09 -0.83 -24.20
C ALA A 41 -4.86 0.50 -24.08
N GLU A 42 -4.96 1.07 -22.88
CA GLU A 42 -5.56 2.39 -22.67
C GLU A 42 -4.72 3.51 -23.32
N LEU A 43 -3.39 3.38 -23.35
CA LEU A 43 -2.53 4.32 -24.10
C LEU A 43 -2.85 4.28 -25.60
N LEU A 44 -3.15 3.11 -26.16
CA LEU A 44 -3.58 2.96 -27.55
C LEU A 44 -4.97 3.55 -27.81
N ASP A 45 -5.88 3.47 -26.84
CA ASP A 45 -7.23 4.03 -26.92
C ASP A 45 -7.25 5.56 -27.09
N VAL A 46 -6.13 6.26 -26.83
CA VAL A 46 -5.98 7.70 -27.09
C VAL A 46 -6.32 8.04 -28.55
N ASN A 47 -6.05 7.13 -29.50
CA ASN A 47 -6.42 7.31 -30.90
C ASN A 47 -7.94 7.40 -31.14
N SER A 48 -8.76 7.02 -30.18
CA SER A 48 -10.22 7.10 -30.30
C SER A 48 -10.78 8.48 -29.97
N ASP A 49 -10.02 9.34 -29.27
CA ASP A 49 -10.43 10.71 -28.93
C ASP A 49 -9.24 11.67 -28.82
N LEU A 50 -8.67 12.00 -29.98
CA LEU A 50 -7.44 12.79 -30.12
C LEU A 50 -7.50 14.23 -29.58
N ALA A 51 -8.68 14.71 -29.18
CA ALA A 51 -8.87 16.06 -28.63
C ALA A 51 -9.05 16.06 -27.09
N ALA A 52 -9.18 14.89 -26.47
CA ALA A 52 -9.41 14.77 -25.05
C ALA A 52 -8.17 15.06 -24.19
N HIS A 53 -8.41 15.18 -22.89
CA HIS A 53 -7.38 15.33 -21.87
C HIS A 53 -7.07 13.98 -21.24
N TYR A 54 -5.77 13.67 -21.14
CA TYR A 54 -5.26 12.40 -20.62
C TYR A 54 -4.23 12.65 -19.53
N GLU A 55 -4.20 11.75 -18.55
CA GLU A 55 -3.07 11.65 -17.63
C GLU A 55 -2.72 10.20 -17.32
N LEU A 56 -1.43 9.94 -17.08
CA LEU A 56 -0.99 8.64 -16.60
C LEU A 56 -1.33 8.52 -15.10
N ALA A 57 -2.02 7.44 -14.74
CA ALA A 57 -2.31 7.06 -13.36
C ALA A 57 -1.36 5.97 -12.82
N GLY A 58 -0.26 5.74 -13.53
CA GLY A 58 0.84 4.84 -13.18
C GLY A 58 1.78 4.66 -14.38
N SER A 59 2.93 4.04 -14.17
CA SER A 59 3.86 3.70 -15.26
C SER A 59 3.28 2.62 -16.18
N ILE A 60 3.44 2.81 -17.48
CA ILE A 60 2.89 2.01 -18.56
C ILE A 60 3.99 1.16 -19.19
N ASP A 61 3.84 -0.17 -19.12
CA ASP A 61 4.71 -1.13 -19.80
C ASP A 61 4.01 -1.66 -21.05
N CYS A 62 4.65 -1.47 -22.21
CA CYS A 62 4.15 -1.89 -23.51
C CYS A 62 4.89 -3.11 -24.09
N ASP A 63 5.68 -3.82 -23.28
CA ASP A 63 6.38 -5.02 -23.74
C ASP A 63 5.39 -6.07 -24.29
N GLY A 64 5.68 -6.58 -25.49
CA GLY A 64 4.83 -7.53 -26.20
C GLY A 64 3.60 -6.95 -26.91
N GLU A 65 3.34 -5.64 -26.80
CA GLU A 65 2.24 -4.96 -27.49
C GLU A 65 2.72 -4.35 -28.81
N THR A 66 1.86 -4.39 -29.85
CA THR A 66 2.13 -3.69 -31.11
C THR A 66 1.58 -2.27 -31.05
N MET A 67 2.46 -1.28 -30.95
CA MET A 67 2.07 0.11 -30.83
C MET A 67 1.78 0.74 -32.20
N SER A 68 0.59 1.34 -32.35
CA SER A 68 0.30 2.29 -33.44
C SER A 68 0.51 3.72 -32.93
N PRO A 69 1.19 4.61 -33.68
CA PRO A 69 1.42 5.97 -33.23
C PRO A 69 0.11 6.69 -32.89
N ILE A 70 0.11 7.45 -31.79
CA ILE A 70 -1.01 8.30 -31.42
C ILE A 70 -1.09 9.47 -32.39
N GLY A 71 -2.26 9.72 -32.97
CA GLY A 71 -2.43 10.79 -33.93
C GLY A 71 -1.81 10.49 -35.29
N TYR A 72 -1.74 9.21 -35.67
CA TYR A 72 -1.30 8.80 -37.01
C TYR A 72 -2.38 9.11 -38.06
N GLY A 73 -2.13 10.06 -38.95
CA GLY A 73 -3.05 10.47 -40.02
C GLY A 73 -4.10 11.52 -39.62
N SER A 74 -4.29 11.76 -38.32
CA SER A 74 -5.03 12.90 -37.76
C SER A 74 -4.29 13.36 -36.52
N PRO A 75 -3.94 14.65 -36.37
CA PRO A 75 -3.09 15.09 -35.26
C PRO A 75 -3.77 14.92 -33.90
N PHE A 76 -2.98 14.59 -32.88
CA PHE A 76 -3.38 14.76 -31.50
C PHE A 76 -3.43 16.26 -31.16
N THR A 77 -4.55 16.71 -30.58
CA THR A 77 -4.83 18.12 -30.29
C THR A 77 -5.14 18.39 -28.82
N GLY A 78 -5.25 17.32 -28.02
CA GLY A 78 -5.57 17.37 -26.60
C GLY A 78 -4.37 17.65 -25.69
N THR A 79 -4.50 17.25 -24.43
CA THR A 79 -3.40 17.31 -23.45
C THR A 79 -3.03 15.93 -22.95
N PHE A 80 -1.74 15.67 -22.82
CA PHE A 80 -1.19 14.43 -22.26
C PHE A 80 -0.25 14.77 -21.12
N ASP A 81 -0.67 14.50 -19.89
CA ASP A 81 0.10 14.74 -18.67
C ASP A 81 0.60 13.42 -18.10
N GLY A 82 1.90 13.16 -18.22
CA GLY A 82 2.51 11.95 -17.70
C GLY A 82 2.50 11.88 -16.18
N LYS A 83 2.26 13.00 -15.47
CA LYS A 83 2.36 13.09 -14.01
C LYS A 83 3.65 12.42 -13.53
N GLY A 84 4.79 12.65 -14.18
CA GLY A 84 6.07 12.00 -13.84
C GLY A 84 6.13 10.47 -14.00
N ASN A 85 5.11 9.81 -14.55
CA ASN A 85 5.11 8.36 -14.77
C ASN A 85 5.84 7.98 -16.06
N GLU A 86 6.15 6.68 -16.18
CA GLU A 86 6.88 6.15 -17.33
C GLU A 86 5.96 5.60 -18.42
N ILE A 87 6.41 5.70 -19.67
CA ILE A 87 6.01 4.83 -20.77
C ILE A 87 7.26 4.05 -21.17
N LYS A 88 7.19 2.72 -21.16
CA LYS A 88 8.37 1.89 -21.43
C LYS A 88 8.14 0.70 -22.33
N ASN A 89 9.24 0.22 -22.91
CA ASN A 89 9.30 -0.95 -23.79
C ASN A 89 8.38 -0.80 -25.01
N VAL A 90 8.41 0.37 -25.63
CA VAL A 90 7.64 0.66 -26.85
C VAL A 90 8.49 0.33 -28.06
N THR A 91 7.95 -0.49 -28.97
CA THR A 91 8.51 -0.68 -30.31
C THR A 91 7.49 -0.22 -31.35
N ILE A 92 7.90 0.70 -32.22
CA ILE A 92 7.10 1.20 -33.33
C ILE A 92 7.92 1.04 -34.61
N ASP A 93 7.39 0.30 -35.57
CA ASP A 93 7.95 0.17 -36.92
C ASP A 93 6.82 0.39 -37.93
N VAL A 94 6.67 1.65 -38.38
CA VAL A 94 5.56 2.07 -39.24
C VAL A 94 6.09 2.89 -40.41
N SER A 95 5.65 2.53 -41.62
CA SER A 95 6.03 3.19 -42.87
C SER A 95 4.88 3.12 -43.89
N PRO A 96 4.57 4.21 -44.63
CA PRO A 96 5.20 5.53 -44.65
C PRO A 96 4.56 6.54 -43.68
N GLY A 97 5.31 7.39 -42.98
CA GLY A 97 4.71 8.46 -42.16
C GLY A 97 5.67 9.20 -41.23
N ASN A 98 5.10 10.13 -40.47
CA ASN A 98 5.70 10.77 -39.29
C ASN A 98 5.46 9.86 -38.08
N VAL A 99 6.51 9.54 -37.33
CA VAL A 99 6.47 8.44 -36.37
C VAL A 99 7.13 8.82 -35.05
N GLY A 100 6.44 8.45 -33.97
CA GLY A 100 6.87 8.47 -32.58
C GLY A 100 5.76 7.83 -31.74
N VAL A 101 5.85 7.90 -30.41
CA VAL A 101 4.69 7.57 -29.55
C VAL A 101 3.47 8.37 -30.01
N PHE A 102 3.68 9.63 -30.39
CA PHE A 102 2.77 10.45 -31.17
C PHE A 102 3.31 10.59 -32.61
N GLY A 103 2.47 10.34 -33.61
CA GLY A 103 2.80 10.59 -35.01
C GLY A 103 2.81 12.09 -35.32
N ASP A 104 1.62 12.70 -35.30
CA ASP A 104 1.42 14.13 -35.53
C ASP A 104 0.69 14.79 -34.34
N THR A 105 1.05 16.04 -34.04
CA THR A 105 0.39 16.86 -33.02
C THR A 105 0.07 18.26 -33.57
N ASP A 106 -1.05 18.84 -33.16
CA ASP A 106 -1.48 20.19 -33.53
C ASP A 106 -2.11 20.92 -32.34
N GLY A 107 -1.49 21.98 -31.83
CA GLY A 107 -2.00 22.75 -30.69
C GLY A 107 -2.00 21.99 -29.36
N ALA A 108 -1.33 20.83 -29.31
CA ALA A 108 -1.36 19.93 -28.16
C ALA A 108 -0.44 20.36 -27.03
N THR A 109 -0.63 19.76 -25.86
CA THR A 109 0.32 19.85 -24.73
C THR A 109 0.74 18.46 -24.30
N ILE A 110 2.04 18.19 -24.22
CA ILE A 110 2.60 16.93 -23.72
C ILE A 110 3.61 17.27 -22.62
N THR A 111 3.37 16.81 -21.39
CA THR A 111 4.19 17.19 -20.23
C THR A 111 4.43 16.05 -19.26
N ASP A 112 5.53 16.12 -18.51
CA ASP A 112 5.82 15.29 -17.35
C ASP A 112 5.86 13.78 -17.64
N VAL A 113 6.42 13.39 -18.80
CA VAL A 113 6.51 11.98 -19.22
C VAL A 113 7.95 11.48 -19.12
N ARG A 114 8.13 10.30 -18.50
CA ARG A 114 9.37 9.54 -18.57
C ARG A 114 9.27 8.49 -19.68
N LEU A 115 10.28 8.38 -20.54
CA LEU A 115 10.35 7.41 -21.63
C LEU A 115 11.53 6.46 -21.40
N THR A 116 11.29 5.15 -21.38
CA THR A 116 12.35 4.16 -21.14
C THR A 116 12.29 3.03 -22.16
N ASN A 117 13.41 2.68 -22.80
CA ASN A 117 13.46 1.60 -23.81
C ASN A 117 12.43 1.83 -24.95
N ILE A 118 12.60 2.92 -25.67
CA ILE A 118 11.74 3.28 -26.80
C ILE A 118 12.52 3.00 -28.09
N ASP A 119 11.96 2.19 -28.98
CA ASP A 119 12.53 1.89 -30.30
C ASP A 119 11.55 2.32 -31.39
N VAL A 120 11.93 3.31 -32.19
CA VAL A 120 11.08 3.89 -33.24
C VAL A 120 11.79 3.84 -34.58
N THR A 121 11.20 3.14 -35.52
CA THR A 121 11.56 3.13 -36.93
C THR A 121 10.45 3.72 -37.79
N GLY A 122 10.78 4.74 -38.58
CA GLY A 122 9.84 5.44 -39.47
C GLY A 122 10.47 5.82 -40.81
N GLN A 123 9.72 6.53 -41.67
CA GLN A 123 10.22 6.92 -43.01
C GLN A 123 10.54 8.42 -43.17
N TYR A 124 9.73 9.33 -42.62
CA TYR A 124 9.88 10.79 -42.80
C TYR A 124 10.35 11.46 -41.50
N ASP A 125 9.49 12.19 -40.79
CA ASP A 125 9.89 12.81 -39.53
C ASP A 125 9.74 11.81 -38.39
N VAL A 126 10.86 11.46 -37.75
CA VAL A 126 10.91 10.39 -36.75
C VAL A 126 11.47 10.91 -35.43
N GLY A 127 10.71 10.73 -34.35
CA GLY A 127 11.12 11.05 -32.99
C GLY A 127 10.73 9.96 -32.02
N GLY A 128 11.49 9.80 -30.92
CA GLY A 128 11.12 8.85 -29.87
C GLY A 128 9.78 9.19 -29.19
N LEU A 129 9.45 10.48 -29.08
CA LEU A 129 8.18 10.95 -28.52
C LEU A 129 7.20 11.39 -29.61
N VAL A 130 7.60 12.32 -30.51
CA VAL A 130 6.73 12.86 -31.55
C VAL A 130 7.41 12.84 -32.92
N GLY A 131 6.73 12.38 -33.95
CA GLY A 131 7.21 12.51 -35.34
C GLY A 131 7.25 13.97 -35.78
N HIS A 132 6.08 14.61 -35.84
CA HIS A 132 5.91 15.98 -36.31
C HIS A 132 4.95 16.78 -35.42
N THR A 133 5.24 18.06 -35.23
CA THR A 133 4.47 18.96 -34.37
C THR A 133 4.08 20.23 -35.09
N TYR A 134 2.90 20.76 -34.73
CA TYR A 134 2.42 22.07 -35.15
C TYR A 134 1.84 22.81 -33.94
N TYR A 135 2.43 23.94 -33.53
CA TYR A 135 1.97 24.72 -32.35
C TYR A 135 1.82 23.92 -31.04
N THR A 136 2.62 22.88 -30.86
CA THR A 136 2.58 21.99 -29.69
C THR A 136 3.54 22.48 -28.61
N THR A 137 3.15 22.33 -27.35
CA THR A 137 4.03 22.54 -26.19
C THR A 137 4.48 21.19 -25.63
N ILE A 138 5.80 20.98 -25.58
CA ILE A 138 6.44 19.80 -25.00
C ILE A 138 7.34 20.23 -23.85
N SER A 139 7.10 19.73 -22.64
CA SER A 139 7.87 20.09 -21.44
C SER A 139 8.10 18.93 -20.49
N TYR A 140 9.17 18.98 -19.69
CA TYR A 140 9.42 18.00 -18.62
C TYR A 140 9.42 16.54 -19.12
N ILE A 141 10.10 16.31 -20.25
CA ILE A 141 10.27 14.96 -20.80
C ILE A 141 11.63 14.43 -20.37
N SER A 142 11.72 13.21 -19.86
CA SER A 142 13.01 12.55 -19.66
C SER A 142 13.04 11.20 -20.35
N GLY A 143 14.02 10.97 -21.22
CA GLY A 143 14.22 9.73 -21.95
C GLY A 143 15.44 8.94 -21.50
N GLN A 144 15.34 7.63 -21.47
CA GLN A 144 16.44 6.70 -21.23
C GLN A 144 16.39 5.55 -22.24
N ASN A 145 17.52 5.27 -22.90
CA ASN A 145 17.63 4.18 -23.88
C ASN A 145 16.61 4.32 -25.02
N ILE A 146 16.67 5.43 -25.75
CA ILE A 146 15.81 5.71 -26.89
C ILE A 146 16.58 5.45 -28.19
N THR A 147 16.09 4.53 -29.01
CA THR A 147 16.62 4.25 -30.35
C THR A 147 15.65 4.79 -31.41
N VAL A 148 16.18 5.57 -32.35
CA VAL A 148 15.38 6.20 -33.41
C VAL A 148 16.05 5.98 -34.76
N HIS A 149 15.29 5.45 -35.72
CA HIS A 149 15.74 5.22 -37.08
C HIS A 149 14.79 5.82 -38.13
N GLY A 150 15.35 6.61 -39.05
CA GLY A 150 14.60 7.18 -40.18
C GLY A 150 15.49 7.34 -41.42
N PRO A 151 15.19 6.69 -42.56
CA PRO A 151 16.03 6.76 -43.75
C PRO A 151 15.81 8.05 -44.57
N ASN A 152 14.66 8.72 -44.43
CA ASN A 152 14.37 10.00 -45.08
C ASN A 152 13.87 11.01 -44.02
N GLY A 153 13.81 12.30 -44.33
CA GLY A 153 13.24 13.32 -43.43
C GLY A 153 14.14 13.77 -42.26
N SER A 154 13.51 14.28 -41.20
CA SER A 154 14.16 14.80 -39.99
C SER A 154 14.07 13.78 -38.86
N VAL A 155 15.20 13.49 -38.20
CA VAL A 155 15.25 12.47 -37.13
C VAL A 155 15.81 13.08 -35.86
N GLY A 156 15.04 12.99 -34.77
CA GLY A 156 15.43 13.46 -33.44
C GLY A 156 15.25 12.40 -32.38
N GLY A 157 15.99 12.48 -31.28
CA GLY A 157 15.78 11.55 -30.14
C GLY A 157 14.39 11.66 -29.51
N LEU A 158 13.80 12.86 -29.45
CA LEU A 158 12.44 13.08 -28.98
C LEU A 158 11.49 13.51 -30.09
N VAL A 159 11.91 14.46 -30.93
CA VAL A 159 11.04 15.08 -31.94
C VAL A 159 11.69 15.03 -33.32
N GLY A 160 11.00 14.50 -34.33
CA GLY A 160 11.47 14.55 -35.72
C GLY A 160 11.51 16.00 -36.22
N GLN A 161 10.35 16.63 -36.36
CA GLN A 161 10.20 18.04 -36.74
C GLN A 161 9.37 18.86 -35.74
N LEU A 162 9.96 19.97 -35.26
CA LEU A 162 9.41 20.91 -34.30
C LEU A 162 8.93 22.20 -35.00
N GLY A 163 7.69 22.19 -35.52
CA GLY A 163 7.10 23.26 -36.33
C GLY A 163 6.23 24.24 -35.53
N GLY A 164 6.66 25.49 -35.37
CA GLY A 164 5.92 26.50 -34.60
C GLY A 164 5.68 26.14 -33.14
N SER A 165 6.50 25.25 -32.58
CA SER A 165 6.29 24.52 -31.33
C SER A 165 7.35 24.86 -30.29
N THR A 166 7.15 24.44 -29.04
CA THR A 166 8.13 24.63 -27.96
C THR A 166 8.57 23.29 -27.38
N LEU A 167 9.88 23.10 -27.22
CA LEU A 167 10.47 22.02 -26.43
C LEU A 167 11.28 22.62 -25.29
N SER A 168 10.95 22.26 -24.06
CA SER A 168 11.59 22.85 -22.87
C SER A 168 11.83 21.83 -21.77
N LYS A 169 12.86 22.07 -20.93
CA LYS A 169 13.12 21.27 -19.72
C LYS A 169 13.06 19.77 -19.98
N SER A 170 13.67 19.36 -21.10
CA SER A 170 13.55 17.98 -21.59
C SER A 170 14.94 17.38 -21.77
N SER A 171 15.04 16.09 -21.53
CA SER A 171 16.31 15.39 -21.62
C SER A 171 16.20 13.99 -22.17
N VAL A 172 17.29 13.52 -22.79
CA VAL A 172 17.45 12.10 -23.12
C VAL A 172 18.87 11.64 -22.80
N GLU A 173 18.99 10.48 -22.16
CA GLU A 173 20.24 9.77 -21.97
C GLU A 173 20.24 8.41 -22.68
N ALA A 174 21.43 7.94 -23.06
CA ALA A 174 21.59 6.75 -23.89
C ALA A 174 20.73 6.80 -25.17
N VAL A 175 20.63 7.97 -25.81
CA VAL A 175 19.95 8.10 -27.11
C VAL A 175 20.80 7.48 -28.21
N SER A 176 20.17 6.79 -29.17
CA SER A 176 20.80 6.28 -30.38
C SER A 176 19.99 6.72 -31.59
N VAL A 177 20.44 7.75 -32.29
CA VAL A 177 19.76 8.29 -33.47
C VAL A 177 20.51 7.90 -34.72
N THR A 178 19.88 7.17 -35.65
CA THR A 178 20.50 6.73 -36.90
C THR A 178 19.66 7.12 -38.12
N SER A 179 20.25 7.87 -39.05
CA SER A 179 19.55 8.33 -40.25
C SER A 179 20.45 8.46 -41.48
N ALA A 180 19.86 8.22 -42.65
CA ALA A 180 20.40 8.62 -43.95
C ALA A 180 19.67 9.85 -44.54
N GLY A 181 18.75 10.44 -43.77
CA GLY A 181 17.86 11.54 -44.14
C GLY A 181 18.55 12.90 -44.16
N THR A 182 17.81 13.98 -43.91
CA THR A 182 18.30 15.35 -44.16
C THR A 182 18.83 16.04 -42.90
N TYR A 183 18.14 15.91 -41.77
CA TYR A 183 18.46 16.62 -40.52
C TYR A 183 18.42 15.64 -39.35
N VAL A 184 19.49 15.59 -38.55
CA VAL A 184 19.63 14.62 -37.46
C VAL A 184 20.08 15.31 -36.18
N GLY A 185 19.30 15.19 -35.11
CA GLY A 185 19.60 15.78 -33.80
C GLY A 185 19.45 14.80 -32.65
N GLY A 186 20.19 15.01 -31.55
CA GLY A 186 20.03 14.18 -30.36
C GLY A 186 18.69 14.35 -29.65
N LEU A 187 18.03 15.51 -29.74
CA LEU A 187 16.65 15.72 -29.28
C LEU A 187 15.69 16.02 -30.44
N VAL A 188 16.04 16.99 -31.30
CA VAL A 188 15.17 17.51 -32.35
C VAL A 188 15.85 17.38 -33.70
N GLY A 189 15.21 16.76 -34.69
CA GLY A 189 15.75 16.70 -36.06
C GLY A 189 15.79 18.08 -36.71
N GLU A 190 14.63 18.71 -36.90
CA GLU A 190 14.49 20.06 -37.44
C GLU A 190 13.58 20.93 -36.56
N ALA A 191 14.00 22.16 -36.28
CA ALA A 191 13.20 23.18 -35.61
C ALA A 191 12.91 24.33 -36.58
N VAL A 192 11.63 24.56 -36.93
CA VAL A 192 11.24 25.49 -38.00
C VAL A 192 10.01 26.33 -37.62
N GLY A 193 9.94 27.57 -38.14
CA GLY A 193 8.87 28.50 -37.81
C GLY A 193 9.12 29.22 -36.48
N PRO A 194 8.08 29.78 -35.83
CA PRO A 194 8.19 30.36 -34.49
C PRO A 194 8.37 29.26 -33.44
N THR A 195 9.58 28.71 -33.35
CA THR A 195 9.92 27.56 -32.51
C THR A 195 10.94 27.95 -31.46
N THR A 196 10.81 27.40 -30.25
CA THR A 196 11.81 27.59 -29.19
C THR A 196 12.23 26.25 -28.60
N VAL A 197 13.54 25.99 -28.56
CA VAL A 197 14.12 24.84 -27.86
C VAL A 197 14.99 25.35 -26.73
N TYR A 198 14.64 25.07 -25.48
CA TYR A 198 15.40 25.58 -24.36
C TYR A 198 15.52 24.61 -23.19
N ASP A 199 16.50 24.84 -22.33
CA ASP A 199 16.67 24.10 -21.07
C ASP A 199 16.69 22.60 -21.24
N SER A 200 17.42 22.12 -22.22
CA SER A 200 17.30 20.72 -22.63
C SER A 200 18.64 20.11 -22.94
N TYR A 201 18.75 18.78 -22.78
CA TYR A 201 20.00 18.08 -23.06
C TYR A 201 19.84 16.72 -23.73
N ALA A 202 20.86 16.30 -24.48
CA ALA A 202 20.97 14.95 -25.02
C ALA A 202 22.31 14.32 -24.65
N ALA A 203 22.29 13.02 -24.30
CA ALA A 203 23.47 12.21 -24.09
C ALA A 203 23.34 10.85 -24.78
N GLY A 204 24.38 10.42 -25.51
CA GLY A 204 24.35 9.18 -26.30
C GLY A 204 25.08 9.27 -27.64
N THR A 205 24.54 8.65 -28.68
CA THR A 205 25.15 8.54 -30.01
C THR A 205 24.23 9.03 -31.13
N VAL A 206 24.79 9.79 -32.07
CA VAL A 206 24.08 10.26 -33.27
C VAL A 206 24.87 9.87 -34.53
N ASN A 207 24.17 9.28 -35.49
CA ASN A 207 24.73 8.73 -36.73
C ASN A 207 23.94 9.23 -37.95
N GLY A 208 24.47 10.22 -38.67
CA GLY A 208 23.82 10.84 -39.83
C GLY A 208 24.73 10.82 -41.05
N SER A 209 24.58 9.84 -41.94
CA SER A 209 25.56 9.60 -43.03
C SER A 209 25.37 10.47 -44.28
N GLY A 210 24.22 11.14 -44.43
CA GLY A 210 23.89 12.00 -45.58
C GLY A 210 23.40 13.42 -45.20
N SER A 211 23.54 13.82 -43.93
CA SER A 211 22.66 14.81 -43.29
C SER A 211 23.42 15.99 -42.66
N VAL A 212 22.70 17.06 -42.31
CA VAL A 212 23.16 18.05 -41.31
C VAL A 212 22.93 17.45 -39.92
N VAL A 213 23.97 17.42 -39.10
CA VAL A 213 23.94 16.72 -37.81
C VAL A 213 24.30 17.68 -36.67
N GLY A 214 23.48 17.70 -35.62
CA GLY A 214 23.71 18.45 -34.39
C GLY A 214 23.51 17.62 -33.13
N GLY A 215 24.16 18.00 -32.03
CA GLY A 215 24.10 17.27 -30.77
C GLY A 215 22.73 17.31 -30.10
N VAL A 216 22.05 18.45 -30.12
CA VAL A 216 20.66 18.58 -29.61
C VAL A 216 19.69 18.81 -30.76
N VAL A 217 19.95 19.80 -31.62
CA VAL A 217 19.08 20.13 -32.77
C VAL A 217 19.83 19.89 -34.07
N GLY A 218 19.27 19.08 -34.99
CA GLY A 218 19.90 18.80 -36.28
C GLY A 218 19.95 20.02 -37.19
N LYS A 219 18.82 20.71 -37.38
CA LYS A 219 18.77 22.01 -38.06
C LYS A 219 17.86 22.98 -37.32
N LEU A 220 18.38 24.16 -37.04
CA LEU A 220 17.58 25.30 -36.59
C LEU A 220 17.26 26.19 -37.79
N GLY A 221 15.97 26.41 -38.04
CA GLY A 221 15.47 27.29 -39.09
C GLY A 221 15.85 28.76 -38.86
N ALA A 222 15.51 29.62 -39.83
CA ALA A 222 15.69 31.05 -39.67
C ALA A 222 14.76 31.60 -38.57
N VAL A 223 15.10 32.78 -38.05
CA VAL A 223 14.24 33.55 -37.13
C VAL A 223 12.82 33.61 -37.70
N PRO A 224 11.78 33.30 -36.90
CA PRO A 224 11.75 33.25 -35.44
C PRO A 224 11.97 31.89 -34.76
N ALA A 225 12.93 31.07 -35.21
CA ALA A 225 13.38 29.90 -34.45
C ALA A 225 14.54 30.20 -33.48
N PHE A 226 14.44 29.77 -32.23
CA PHE A 226 15.43 30.00 -31.17
C PHE A 226 15.85 28.71 -30.47
N ALA A 227 17.12 28.65 -30.07
CA ALA A 227 17.68 27.58 -29.26
C ALA A 227 18.59 28.18 -28.19
N GLU A 228 18.31 27.91 -26.91
CA GLU A 228 19.05 28.50 -25.79
C GLU A 228 19.24 27.51 -24.64
N ARG A 229 20.36 27.64 -23.91
CA ARG A 229 20.62 26.83 -22.71
C ARG A 229 20.47 25.32 -23.00
N LEU A 230 21.22 24.85 -23.99
CA LEU A 230 21.20 23.46 -24.47
C LEU A 230 22.54 22.76 -24.24
N TYR A 231 22.50 21.47 -23.93
CA TYR A 231 23.68 20.65 -23.67
C TYR A 231 23.69 19.35 -24.48
N ALA A 232 24.85 18.96 -25.01
CA ALA A 232 25.05 17.72 -25.74
C ALA A 232 26.27 16.96 -25.19
N ASP A 233 26.04 15.75 -24.67
CA ASP A 233 27.07 14.73 -24.46
C ASP A 233 26.90 13.62 -25.52
N ILE A 234 27.14 14.00 -26.78
CA ILE A 234 26.86 13.16 -27.95
C ILE A 234 28.16 12.73 -28.63
N SER A 235 28.26 11.42 -28.87
CA SER A 235 29.28 10.83 -29.73
C SER A 235 28.75 10.67 -31.16
N PHE A 236 29.47 11.19 -32.14
CA PHE A 236 29.14 11.05 -33.56
C PHE A 236 29.92 9.89 -34.18
N THR A 237 29.23 8.91 -34.79
CA THR A 237 29.86 7.66 -35.28
C THR A 237 30.09 7.63 -36.79
N THR A 238 29.22 8.26 -37.58
CA THR A 238 29.53 8.64 -38.97
C THR A 238 29.13 10.08 -39.21
N ASN A 239 30.03 10.83 -39.84
CA ASN A 239 29.82 12.25 -40.11
C ASN A 239 29.39 12.42 -41.57
N GLY A 240 28.13 12.82 -41.78
CA GLY A 240 27.73 13.55 -42.98
C GLY A 240 28.52 14.86 -43.12
N SER A 241 28.16 15.70 -44.07
CA SER A 241 29.05 16.79 -44.52
C SER A 241 29.35 17.90 -43.50
N GLN A 242 28.63 18.02 -42.36
CA GLN A 242 28.79 19.10 -41.37
C GLN A 242 28.28 18.72 -39.94
N PRO A 243 29.03 17.97 -39.11
CA PRO A 243 28.71 17.85 -37.69
C PRO A 243 29.01 19.16 -36.96
N VAL A 244 28.03 19.74 -36.27
CA VAL A 244 28.20 21.00 -35.52
C VAL A 244 27.63 20.88 -34.11
N GLY A 245 28.51 20.79 -33.10
CA GLY A 245 28.24 21.01 -31.67
C GLY A 245 26.84 20.65 -31.17
N THR A 246 26.17 21.59 -30.50
CA THR A 246 24.80 21.44 -29.97
C THR A 246 23.71 21.62 -31.05
N VAL A 247 23.98 22.37 -32.13
CA VAL A 247 23.02 22.70 -33.19
C VAL A 247 23.68 22.62 -34.58
N GLY A 248 23.10 21.88 -35.52
CA GLY A 248 23.57 21.81 -36.91
C GLY A 248 23.24 23.06 -37.75
N SER A 249 24.00 23.28 -38.83
CA SER A 249 24.03 24.57 -39.55
C SER A 249 22.68 25.00 -40.15
N GLY A 250 22.25 26.24 -39.86
CA GLY A 250 21.01 26.85 -40.38
C GLY A 250 20.64 28.26 -39.85
N ALA A 251 21.18 28.71 -38.71
CA ALA A 251 20.81 29.98 -38.06
C ALA A 251 22.00 30.92 -37.76
N SER A 252 21.73 32.23 -37.75
CA SER A 252 22.64 33.28 -37.28
C SER A 252 22.53 33.47 -35.75
N THR A 253 23.68 33.67 -35.09
CA THR A 253 23.88 33.88 -33.64
C THR A 253 23.29 32.81 -32.71
N SER A 254 24.03 31.71 -32.53
CA SER A 254 23.87 30.80 -31.39
C SER A 254 24.64 31.35 -30.18
N SER A 255 23.96 31.59 -29.05
CA SER A 255 24.60 31.94 -27.79
C SER A 255 24.80 30.70 -26.90
N THR A 256 26.07 30.30 -26.86
CA THR A 256 26.81 29.52 -25.84
C THR A 256 26.56 28.01 -25.70
N PHE A 257 27.51 27.30 -26.31
CA PHE A 257 28.11 26.01 -25.91
C PHE A 257 28.55 25.97 -24.43
N MET A 258 28.58 24.78 -23.83
CA MET A 258 29.72 24.33 -23.02
C MET A 258 29.93 22.81 -23.14
N ALA A 259 31.11 22.44 -23.64
CA ALA A 259 31.72 21.12 -23.48
C ALA A 259 32.91 21.28 -22.51
N SER A 260 32.97 20.44 -21.46
CA SER A 260 34.23 19.88 -20.91
C SER A 260 34.05 18.97 -19.68
N ALA A 261 32.85 18.84 -19.10
CA ALA A 261 32.59 17.83 -18.07
C ALA A 261 31.15 17.29 -18.17
N PRO A 262 30.92 15.98 -18.03
CA PRO A 262 29.57 15.44 -18.00
C PRO A 262 28.87 15.97 -16.74
N TYR A 263 27.64 16.47 -16.89
CA TYR A 263 26.77 16.99 -15.80
C TYR A 263 26.24 15.85 -14.91
N LEU A 264 27.12 14.91 -14.55
CA LEU A 264 26.81 13.86 -13.60
C LEU A 264 26.62 14.49 -12.23
N ALA A 265 25.48 14.18 -11.60
CA ALA A 265 25.14 14.68 -10.27
C ALA A 265 25.15 16.23 -10.09
N ASN A 266 25.01 17.01 -11.18
CA ASN A 266 24.95 18.48 -11.13
C ASN A 266 23.50 18.99 -11.16
N HIS A 267 23.22 20.08 -10.44
CA HIS A 267 21.92 20.77 -10.43
C HIS A 267 22.05 22.29 -10.29
N THR A 268 23.27 22.83 -10.24
CA THR A 268 23.53 24.25 -9.90
C THR A 268 24.09 25.06 -11.07
N VAL A 269 24.29 24.42 -12.22
CA VAL A 269 24.85 25.05 -13.42
C VAL A 269 23.88 24.87 -14.59
N ALA A 270 23.72 25.91 -15.41
CA ALA A 270 22.88 25.89 -16.60
C ALA A 270 23.19 24.70 -17.52
N PRO A 271 22.17 24.01 -18.07
CA PRO A 271 20.75 24.41 -18.08
C PRO A 271 19.94 24.05 -16.82
N LEU A 272 20.55 23.36 -15.86
CA LEU A 272 19.87 22.74 -14.72
C LEU A 272 19.64 23.69 -13.54
N ASP A 273 20.37 24.80 -13.48
CA ASP A 273 20.27 25.82 -12.42
C ASP A 273 18.88 26.47 -12.28
N SER A 274 18.03 26.33 -13.30
CA SER A 274 16.64 26.80 -13.29
C SER A 274 15.60 25.69 -13.08
N TRP A 275 16.03 24.43 -13.01
CA TRP A 275 15.12 23.31 -12.84
C TRP A 275 14.74 23.17 -11.37
N ASP A 276 13.50 22.74 -11.12
CA ASP A 276 13.00 22.49 -9.77
C ASP A 276 13.43 21.10 -9.30
N PHE A 277 14.52 21.02 -8.55
CA PHE A 277 15.02 19.78 -7.95
C PHE A 277 14.37 19.40 -6.62
N ASP A 278 13.54 20.29 -6.07
CA ASP A 278 12.79 20.04 -4.85
C ASP A 278 11.54 19.20 -5.16
N ALA A 279 10.85 19.52 -6.25
CA ALA A 279 9.57 18.89 -6.60
C ALA A 279 9.56 18.09 -7.91
N VAL A 280 10.30 18.53 -8.94
CA VAL A 280 10.11 18.00 -10.32
C VAL A 280 11.25 17.09 -10.76
N TRP A 281 12.48 17.44 -10.44
CA TRP A 281 13.69 16.70 -10.81
C TRP A 281 14.39 16.16 -9.57
N TYR A 282 15.32 15.23 -9.76
CA TYR A 282 16.21 14.79 -8.70
C TYR A 282 17.61 14.52 -9.23
N VAL A 283 18.59 14.69 -8.36
CA VAL A 283 20.00 14.43 -8.64
C VAL A 283 20.24 12.92 -8.54
N ARG A 284 20.80 12.33 -9.59
CA ARG A 284 21.21 10.92 -9.59
C ARG A 284 22.73 10.80 -9.38
N PRO A 285 23.20 10.01 -8.41
CA PRO A 285 24.64 9.79 -8.22
C PRO A 285 25.29 9.20 -9.47
N ALA A 286 26.38 9.84 -9.94
CA ALA A 286 27.13 9.42 -11.13
C ALA A 286 26.33 9.27 -12.45
N LYS A 287 25.10 9.81 -12.50
CA LYS A 287 24.22 9.85 -13.68
C LYS A 287 23.74 11.28 -13.92
N TYR A 288 23.10 11.52 -15.07
CA TYR A 288 22.42 12.79 -15.33
C TYR A 288 21.20 12.95 -14.42
N PRO A 289 20.71 14.17 -14.14
CA PRO A 289 19.41 14.35 -13.47
C PRO A 289 18.27 13.56 -14.12
N GLY A 290 17.27 13.17 -13.33
CA GLY A 290 16.08 12.47 -13.83
C GLY A 290 14.80 13.18 -13.38
N LEU A 291 13.71 13.00 -14.14
CA LEU A 291 12.40 13.49 -13.74
C LEU A 291 11.89 12.66 -12.57
N ARG A 292 11.44 13.32 -11.49
CA ARG A 292 10.98 12.67 -10.27
C ARG A 292 9.70 11.88 -10.59
N PRO A 293 9.67 10.55 -10.35
CA PRO A 293 8.48 9.75 -10.53
C PRO A 293 7.42 10.16 -9.51
N HIS A 294 6.16 10.23 -9.95
CA HIS A 294 5.04 10.61 -9.08
C HIS A 294 4.63 9.49 -8.14
N THR A 295 4.66 8.26 -8.62
CA THR A 295 4.56 7.06 -7.78
C THR A 295 5.87 6.32 -7.85
N LEU A 296 6.50 6.19 -6.68
CA LEU A 296 7.63 5.30 -6.48
C LEU A 296 7.22 3.89 -6.91
N PRO A 297 7.99 3.18 -7.79
CA PRO A 297 7.64 1.87 -8.31
C PRO A 297 7.12 0.89 -7.25
N ILE A 298 6.05 0.17 -7.57
CA ILE A 298 5.48 -0.86 -6.68
C ILE A 298 5.83 -2.23 -7.28
N ARG A 299 6.87 -2.87 -6.75
CA ARG A 299 7.08 -4.32 -6.89
C ARG A 299 6.98 -4.93 -5.50
N LEU A 300 5.91 -5.71 -5.31
CA LEU A 300 5.63 -6.43 -4.08
C LEU A 300 6.45 -7.71 -4.04
N CYS A 301 7.08 -7.99 -2.90
CA CYS A 301 7.70 -9.27 -2.64
C CYS A 301 6.67 -10.39 -2.85
N ASN A 302 7.04 -11.43 -3.59
CA ASN A 302 6.21 -12.62 -3.70
C ASN A 302 6.33 -13.41 -2.39
N MET A 303 5.26 -14.13 -2.02
CA MET A 303 5.29 -15.03 -0.86
C MET A 303 5.15 -16.49 -1.30
N PRO A 304 6.26 -17.18 -1.55
CA PRO A 304 6.25 -18.61 -1.78
C PRO A 304 6.94 -19.33 -0.61
N SER A 305 6.15 -20.08 0.17
CA SER A 305 6.52 -20.97 1.28
C SER A 305 6.48 -20.38 2.70
N SER A 306 5.75 -21.08 3.56
CA SER A 306 5.79 -20.97 5.01
C SER A 306 6.08 -22.34 5.61
N THR A 307 6.73 -22.35 6.76
CA THR A 307 6.84 -23.51 7.65
C THR A 307 5.96 -23.26 8.88
N ASN A 308 6.04 -24.13 9.87
CA ASN A 308 5.35 -23.94 11.14
C ASN A 308 5.97 -22.83 12.01
N THR A 309 7.18 -22.36 11.68
CA THR A 309 7.90 -21.36 12.50
C THR A 309 8.58 -20.27 11.69
N SER A 310 8.41 -20.27 10.37
CA SER A 310 9.04 -19.27 9.51
C SER A 310 8.25 -18.98 8.24
N ILE A 311 8.49 -17.79 7.72
CA ILE A 311 7.95 -17.28 6.46
C ILE A 311 9.15 -16.84 5.62
N THR A 312 9.19 -17.24 4.35
CA THR A 312 10.20 -16.72 3.42
C THR A 312 9.55 -16.01 2.25
N ALA A 313 9.80 -14.71 2.13
CA ALA A 313 9.41 -13.89 0.98
C ALA A 313 10.58 -13.78 0.01
N SER A 314 10.30 -13.80 -1.29
CA SER A 314 11.29 -13.48 -2.33
C SER A 314 10.95 -12.12 -2.93
N CYS A 315 11.90 -11.20 -2.83
CA CYS A 315 11.78 -9.83 -3.29
C CYS A 315 12.77 -9.58 -4.43
N THR A 316 12.45 -8.65 -5.33
CA THR A 316 13.39 -8.13 -6.32
C THR A 316 13.33 -6.62 -6.28
N SER A 317 14.49 -5.96 -6.13
CA SER A 317 14.55 -4.51 -6.22
C SER A 317 14.32 -4.04 -7.65
N ASP A 318 13.55 -2.96 -7.79
CA ASP A 318 13.29 -2.38 -9.11
C ASP A 318 14.64 -1.85 -9.67
N PRO A 319 15.06 -2.24 -10.89
CA PRO A 319 16.28 -1.71 -11.51
C PRO A 319 16.25 -0.19 -11.72
N LEU A 320 15.07 0.43 -11.63
CA LEU A 320 14.88 1.89 -11.71
C LEU A 320 15.14 2.63 -10.40
N LEU A 321 15.36 1.92 -9.27
CA LEU A 321 15.77 2.57 -8.01
C LEU A 321 17.14 3.21 -8.16
N GLU A 322 17.28 4.43 -7.64
CA GLU A 322 18.49 5.24 -7.79
C GLU A 322 19.22 5.46 -6.45
N GLY A 323 20.55 5.58 -6.50
CA GLY A 323 21.40 5.78 -5.32
C GLY A 323 21.72 4.50 -4.56
N ASP A 324 21.79 4.58 -3.23
CA ASP A 324 22.00 3.44 -2.31
C ASP A 324 20.65 3.02 -1.70
N PRO A 325 19.76 2.34 -2.44
CA PRO A 325 18.44 2.00 -1.93
C PRO A 325 18.54 1.02 -0.75
N HIS A 326 17.59 1.13 0.17
CA HIS A 326 17.39 0.13 1.21
C HIS A 326 15.91 -0.18 1.38
N TRP A 327 15.63 -1.36 1.89
CA TRP A 327 14.30 -1.82 2.21
C TRP A 327 14.06 -1.70 3.70
N GLU A 328 12.82 -1.38 4.03
CA GLU A 328 12.31 -1.46 5.38
C GLU A 328 11.22 -2.53 5.40
N LEU A 329 11.31 -3.40 6.38
CA LEU A 329 10.38 -4.48 6.62
C LEU A 329 9.72 -4.24 7.97
N LYS A 330 8.40 -4.45 8.05
CA LYS A 330 7.72 -4.67 9.32
C LYS A 330 6.91 -5.95 9.31
N TYR A 331 6.85 -6.66 10.42
CA TYR A 331 6.07 -7.88 10.54
C TYR A 331 5.44 -8.02 11.93
N GLY A 332 4.40 -8.84 12.00
CA GLY A 332 3.69 -9.22 13.22
C GLY A 332 2.37 -9.90 12.85
N PHE A 333 1.51 -10.08 13.85
CA PHE A 333 0.15 -10.56 13.61
C PHE A 333 -0.55 -9.67 12.58
N ASP A 334 -1.49 -10.25 11.83
CA ASP A 334 -2.06 -9.58 10.68
C ASP A 334 -2.74 -8.23 11.03
N ASP A 335 -3.32 -8.16 12.21
CA ASP A 335 -4.00 -7.00 12.79
C ASP A 335 -3.06 -6.02 13.50
N GLU A 336 -1.86 -6.45 13.92
CA GLU A 336 -0.92 -5.65 14.71
C GLU A 336 0.57 -5.93 14.38
N PRO A 337 1.12 -5.35 13.28
CA PRO A 337 2.53 -5.46 12.96
C PRO A 337 3.39 -4.57 13.88
N ASN A 338 4.35 -5.16 14.60
CA ASN A 338 5.09 -4.45 15.66
C ASN A 338 6.62 -4.50 15.53
N THR A 339 7.19 -5.36 14.69
CA THR A 339 8.65 -5.49 14.53
C THR A 339 9.10 -4.81 13.25
N THR A 340 10.13 -3.96 13.31
CA THR A 340 10.69 -3.27 12.12
C THR A 340 12.18 -3.58 11.95
N THR A 341 12.59 -3.90 10.72
CA THR A 341 13.97 -4.21 10.35
C THR A 341 14.35 -3.48 9.06
N THR A 342 15.57 -2.97 8.98
CA THR A 342 16.12 -2.36 7.77
C THR A 342 17.05 -3.34 7.06
N LEU A 343 16.90 -3.48 5.74
CA LEU A 343 17.63 -4.40 4.88
C LEU A 343 18.29 -3.61 3.74
N THR A 344 19.62 -3.58 3.68
CA THR A 344 20.34 -2.91 2.58
C THR A 344 20.48 -3.85 1.39
N THR A 345 20.09 -3.41 0.18
CA THR A 345 20.14 -4.21 -1.06
C THR A 345 20.49 -3.32 -2.25
N GLN A 346 21.12 -3.84 -3.31
CA GLN A 346 21.33 -3.06 -4.55
C GLN A 346 20.13 -3.14 -5.50
N ALA A 347 19.97 -2.17 -6.40
CA ALA A 347 18.96 -2.17 -7.46
C ALA A 347 19.11 -3.36 -8.43
N GLY A 348 17.99 -3.92 -8.90
CA GLY A 348 17.96 -5.10 -9.79
C GLY A 348 18.35 -6.44 -9.15
N GLN A 349 18.67 -6.47 -7.85
CA GLN A 349 19.00 -7.72 -7.14
C GLN A 349 17.75 -8.38 -6.55
N SER A 350 17.66 -9.69 -6.70
CA SER A 350 16.73 -10.52 -5.95
C SER A 350 17.31 -10.87 -4.59
N PHE A 351 16.48 -10.81 -3.55
CA PHE A 351 16.85 -11.17 -2.19
C PHE A 351 15.69 -11.92 -1.52
N ASN A 352 16.05 -12.83 -0.61
CA ASN A 352 15.07 -13.54 0.22
C ASN A 352 15.04 -12.93 1.61
N VAL A 353 13.84 -12.83 2.16
CA VAL A 353 13.64 -12.39 3.53
C VAL A 353 12.94 -13.49 4.29
N THR A 354 13.64 -14.04 5.28
CA THR A 354 13.09 -15.05 6.17
C THR A 354 12.78 -14.43 7.52
N VAL A 355 11.51 -14.45 7.90
CA VAL A 355 11.05 -14.18 9.26
C VAL A 355 10.96 -15.51 9.98
N SER A 356 11.65 -15.65 11.10
CA SER A 356 11.74 -16.89 11.89
C SER A 356 11.12 -16.72 13.28
N SER A 357 11.04 -17.81 14.03
CA SER A 357 10.50 -17.84 15.41
C SER A 357 9.03 -17.42 15.47
N LEU A 358 8.26 -17.84 14.48
CA LEU A 358 6.82 -17.60 14.40
C LEU A 358 6.01 -18.74 15.03
N LEU A 359 4.77 -18.44 15.39
CA LEU A 359 3.82 -19.44 15.91
C LEU A 359 3.28 -20.33 14.78
N PRO A 360 3.03 -21.62 15.02
CA PRO A 360 2.35 -22.51 14.07
C PRO A 360 0.88 -22.12 13.82
N GLY A 361 0.37 -22.42 12.62
CA GLY A 361 -1.04 -22.23 12.26
C GLY A 361 -1.59 -20.83 12.48
N THR A 362 -0.76 -19.80 12.40
CA THR A 362 -1.07 -18.42 12.82
C THR A 362 -0.95 -17.46 11.64
N ASP A 363 -1.83 -16.46 11.59
CA ASP A 363 -1.88 -15.46 10.53
C ASP A 363 -0.91 -14.29 10.82
N TYR A 364 -0.02 -14.01 9.85
CA TYR A 364 0.93 -12.92 9.92
C TYR A 364 0.80 -11.99 8.72
N ALA A 365 1.13 -10.72 8.95
CA ALA A 365 1.39 -9.76 7.90
C ALA A 365 2.87 -9.39 7.86
N VAL A 366 3.45 -9.42 6.67
CA VAL A 366 4.77 -8.87 6.39
C VAL A 366 4.59 -7.69 5.44
N TYR A 367 5.10 -6.54 5.83
CA TYR A 367 5.04 -5.33 5.05
C TYR A 367 6.43 -4.92 4.61
N PHE A 368 6.50 -4.34 3.42
CA PHE A 368 7.73 -3.93 2.78
C PHE A 368 7.56 -2.54 2.20
N ARG A 369 8.60 -1.72 2.30
CA ARG A 369 8.78 -0.52 1.50
C ARG A 369 10.24 -0.33 1.20
N TYR A 370 10.58 0.51 0.24
CA TYR A 370 11.96 0.93 0.03
C TYR A 370 12.10 2.43 0.19
N VAL A 371 13.35 2.82 0.39
CA VAL A 371 13.83 4.19 0.42
C VAL A 371 14.99 4.28 -0.53
N ASP A 372 14.94 5.25 -1.44
CA ASP A 372 15.99 5.51 -2.42
C ASP A 372 16.31 7.02 -2.49
N ALA A 373 17.09 7.46 -3.48
CA ALA A 373 17.42 8.88 -3.66
C ALA A 373 16.21 9.75 -4.03
N VAL A 374 15.10 9.14 -4.45
CA VAL A 374 13.89 9.81 -4.91
C VAL A 374 12.88 9.99 -3.78
N GLY A 375 12.82 9.04 -2.84
CA GLY A 375 11.96 9.12 -1.66
C GLY A 375 11.67 7.78 -1.01
N THR A 376 10.55 7.70 -0.29
CA THR A 376 10.10 6.50 0.41
C THR A 376 8.79 5.98 -0.17
N SER A 377 8.76 4.71 -0.57
CA SER A 377 7.54 4.11 -1.13
C SER A 377 6.45 3.94 -0.06
N PRO A 378 5.17 3.85 -0.47
CA PRO A 378 4.12 3.32 0.40
C PRO A 378 4.48 1.91 0.89
N TRP A 379 3.85 1.51 2.00
CA TRP A 379 3.95 0.13 2.50
C TRP A 379 3.16 -0.82 1.60
N GLY A 380 3.83 -1.82 1.02
CA GLY A 380 3.21 -3.04 0.54
C GLY A 380 2.91 -4.00 1.69
N LYS A 381 1.94 -4.91 1.52
CA LYS A 381 1.54 -5.92 2.51
C LYS A 381 1.46 -7.28 1.83
N VAL A 382 1.97 -8.31 2.49
CA VAL A 382 1.65 -9.70 2.17
C VAL A 382 1.19 -10.44 3.41
N GLN A 383 0.08 -11.14 3.28
CA GLN A 383 -0.47 -12.00 4.32
C GLN A 383 -0.10 -13.45 4.08
N VAL A 384 0.12 -14.18 5.17
CA VAL A 384 0.41 -15.61 5.12
C VAL A 384 0.07 -16.25 6.45
N THR A 385 -0.35 -17.52 6.38
CA THR A 385 -0.51 -18.39 7.53
C THR A 385 0.69 -19.33 7.62
N THR A 386 1.28 -19.46 8.80
CA THR A 386 2.26 -20.51 9.06
C THR A 386 1.59 -21.88 9.01
N THR A 387 2.34 -22.94 8.67
CA THR A 387 1.78 -24.29 8.67
C THR A 387 1.68 -24.86 10.10
N GLY A 388 1.06 -26.03 10.28
CA GLY A 388 0.87 -26.64 11.60
C GLY A 388 -0.49 -26.34 12.23
N SER A 389 -0.64 -26.70 13.52
CA SER A 389 -1.88 -26.47 14.27
C SER A 389 -1.97 -25.04 14.77
N SER A 390 -3.14 -24.41 14.69
CA SER A 390 -3.43 -23.09 15.27
C SER A 390 -3.62 -23.12 16.80
N ASP A 391 -3.71 -24.32 17.36
CA ASP A 391 -3.86 -24.64 18.78
C ASP A 391 -3.01 -25.91 18.99
N VAL A 392 -1.80 -25.76 19.51
CA VAL A 392 -0.82 -26.86 19.55
C VAL A 392 -0.99 -27.77 20.76
N ASP A 393 -1.53 -27.25 21.87
CA ASP A 393 -1.74 -27.99 23.10
C ASP A 393 -3.19 -28.48 23.29
N ASN A 394 -4.10 -28.07 22.41
CA ASN A 394 -5.49 -28.52 22.27
C ASN A 394 -6.38 -28.19 23.47
N ASP A 395 -6.14 -27.04 24.09
CA ASP A 395 -6.95 -26.53 25.19
C ASP A 395 -8.15 -25.67 24.70
N ASN A 396 -8.27 -25.52 23.37
CA ASN A 396 -9.30 -24.77 22.64
C ASN A 396 -9.13 -23.23 22.71
N VAL A 397 -7.94 -22.75 23.07
CA VAL A 397 -7.47 -21.39 22.84
C VAL A 397 -6.41 -21.41 21.74
N SER A 398 -6.36 -20.38 20.89
CA SER A 398 -5.39 -20.37 19.80
C SER A 398 -4.01 -19.96 20.29
N ASN A 399 -2.96 -20.47 19.65
CA ASN A 399 -1.57 -20.09 19.90
C ASN A 399 -1.39 -18.55 19.88
N GLU A 400 -2.12 -17.90 18.97
CA GLU A 400 -2.10 -16.45 18.76
C GLU A 400 -2.69 -15.68 19.95
N GLU A 401 -3.82 -16.14 20.49
CA GLU A 401 -4.48 -15.51 21.65
C GLU A 401 -3.61 -15.61 22.90
N GLU A 402 -2.96 -16.75 23.10
CA GLU A 402 -2.07 -17.00 24.23
C GLU A 402 -0.73 -16.30 24.12
N ALA A 403 -0.13 -16.27 22.92
CA ALA A 403 1.11 -15.55 22.69
C ALA A 403 0.97 -14.03 22.83
N ARG A 404 -0.23 -13.48 22.61
CA ARG A 404 -0.57 -12.09 22.94
C ARG A 404 -0.72 -11.83 24.45
N GLY A 405 -0.72 -12.89 25.24
CA GLY A 405 -0.82 -12.84 26.69
C GLY A 405 0.30 -12.02 27.35
N PRO A 406 0.08 -11.57 28.60
CA PRO A 406 1.07 -10.86 29.39
C PRO A 406 2.41 -11.57 29.45
N HIS A 407 3.48 -10.81 29.70
CA HIS A 407 4.85 -11.31 29.78
C HIS A 407 5.37 -12.06 28.53
N GLY A 408 4.80 -11.74 27.35
CA GLY A 408 5.21 -12.39 26.09
C GLY A 408 4.60 -13.78 25.92
N GLY A 409 3.37 -13.96 26.41
CA GLY A 409 2.64 -15.23 26.35
C GLY A 409 2.99 -16.23 27.45
N ASP A 410 3.62 -15.80 28.54
CA ASP A 410 3.87 -16.58 29.77
C ASP A 410 3.08 -15.92 30.92
N ALA A 411 1.76 -16.05 30.87
CA ALA A 411 0.87 -15.30 31.77
C ALA A 411 0.83 -15.90 33.18
N ASN A 412 1.40 -17.08 33.40
CA ASN A 412 1.55 -17.65 34.74
C ASN A 412 2.96 -17.42 35.33
N ASN A 413 3.91 -16.90 34.53
CA ASN A 413 5.31 -16.62 34.87
C ASN A 413 6.06 -17.87 35.35
N ASP A 414 5.92 -18.99 34.64
CA ASP A 414 6.66 -20.23 34.91
C ASP A 414 7.87 -20.44 33.98
N GLY A 415 8.07 -19.53 33.01
CA GLY A 415 9.17 -19.53 32.06
C GLY A 415 8.89 -20.34 30.79
N THR A 416 7.71 -20.93 30.67
CA THR A 416 7.21 -21.61 29.48
C THR A 416 6.09 -20.78 28.86
N ALA A 417 5.96 -20.81 27.54
CA ALA A 417 4.88 -20.08 26.89
C ALA A 417 3.57 -20.88 27.02
N ASP A 418 2.50 -20.19 27.39
CA ASP A 418 1.20 -20.77 27.74
C ASP A 418 0.67 -21.64 26.60
N TYR A 419 0.78 -21.19 25.35
CA TYR A 419 0.34 -21.95 24.16
C TYR A 419 0.99 -23.31 23.95
N THR A 420 1.99 -23.68 24.75
CA THR A 420 2.65 -24.98 24.70
C THR A 420 2.30 -25.88 25.88
N GLN A 421 1.39 -25.43 26.74
CA GLN A 421 1.10 -26.00 28.03
C GLN A 421 -0.40 -26.28 28.14
N ALA A 422 -0.82 -27.49 27.80
CA ALA A 422 -2.23 -27.86 27.82
C ALA A 422 -2.91 -27.66 29.21
N ASN A 423 -2.14 -27.60 30.30
CA ASN A 423 -2.61 -27.34 31.66
C ASN A 423 -2.57 -25.85 32.07
N VAL A 424 -2.26 -24.95 31.15
CA VAL A 424 -2.21 -23.50 31.32
C VAL A 424 -3.00 -22.86 30.19
N THR A 425 -4.17 -22.28 30.50
CA THR A 425 -5.03 -21.66 29.49
C THR A 425 -5.10 -20.16 29.72
N SER A 426 -4.68 -19.37 28.74
CA SER A 426 -4.63 -17.91 28.84
C SER A 426 -5.42 -17.19 27.75
N PHE A 427 -6.38 -16.35 28.12
CA PHE A 427 -7.20 -15.64 27.13
C PHE A 427 -7.69 -14.30 27.65
N LYS A 428 -8.06 -13.41 26.73
CA LYS A 428 -8.58 -12.10 27.05
C LYS A 428 -10.04 -12.20 27.50
N SER A 429 -10.31 -11.70 28.70
CA SER A 429 -11.66 -11.62 29.25
C SER A 429 -12.51 -10.65 28.42
N ALA A 430 -13.61 -11.13 27.86
CA ALA A 430 -14.64 -10.27 27.25
C ALA A 430 -15.37 -9.37 28.26
N ILE A 431 -15.23 -9.65 29.57
CA ILE A 431 -15.88 -8.93 30.67
C ILE A 431 -15.04 -7.73 31.09
N SER A 432 -13.76 -7.96 31.40
CA SER A 432 -12.87 -6.92 31.92
C SER A 432 -12.00 -6.27 30.83
N GLY A 433 -11.85 -6.92 29.68
CA GLY A 433 -10.88 -6.56 28.64
C GLY A 433 -9.43 -6.92 28.99
N ASN A 434 -9.16 -7.45 30.19
CA ASN A 434 -7.84 -7.89 30.64
C ASN A 434 -7.68 -9.40 30.47
N TYR A 435 -6.45 -9.90 30.44
CA TYR A 435 -6.18 -11.33 30.40
C TYR A 435 -6.57 -12.06 31.69
N VAL A 436 -6.92 -13.33 31.53
CA VAL A 436 -7.04 -14.27 32.63
C VAL A 436 -6.28 -15.55 32.27
N SER A 437 -5.58 -16.14 33.24
CA SER A 437 -4.81 -17.37 33.04
C SER A 437 -5.20 -18.41 34.07
N LEU A 438 -5.53 -19.62 33.62
CA LEU A 438 -5.85 -20.79 34.45
C LEU A 438 -4.67 -21.76 34.40
N GLN A 439 -4.08 -22.07 35.55
CA GLN A 439 -3.03 -23.08 35.70
C GLN A 439 -3.52 -24.22 36.60
N THR A 440 -3.42 -25.45 36.10
CA THR A 440 -3.77 -26.68 36.84
C THR A 440 -2.61 -27.68 36.80
N ALA A 441 -2.78 -28.86 37.41
CA ALA A 441 -1.71 -29.85 37.58
C ALA A 441 -2.00 -31.24 36.98
N CYS A 442 -3.15 -31.42 36.31
CA CYS A 442 -3.46 -32.66 35.60
C CYS A 442 -2.95 -32.60 34.15
N THR A 443 -3.55 -33.37 33.23
CA THR A 443 -3.08 -33.47 31.85
C THR A 443 -3.34 -32.19 31.08
N ASP A 444 -4.57 -31.67 31.12
CA ASP A 444 -4.95 -30.48 30.40
C ASP A 444 -6.15 -29.77 31.05
N ASN A 445 -6.36 -28.54 30.59
CA ASN A 445 -7.58 -27.78 30.75
C ASN A 445 -8.42 -27.92 29.47
N PHE A 446 -9.73 -27.88 29.61
CA PHE A 446 -10.65 -27.95 28.50
C PHE A 446 -11.90 -27.12 28.77
N ASP A 447 -12.47 -26.55 27.71
CA ASP A 447 -13.69 -25.72 27.77
C ASP A 447 -13.58 -24.57 28.80
N THR A 448 -12.39 -23.97 28.89
CA THR A 448 -12.13 -22.83 29.76
C THR A 448 -12.81 -21.60 29.20
N GLN A 449 -13.79 -21.07 29.93
CA GLN A 449 -14.57 -19.91 29.50
C GLN A 449 -14.87 -19.00 30.68
N LEU A 450 -15.01 -17.71 30.40
CA LEU A 450 -15.39 -16.71 31.39
C LEU A 450 -16.71 -16.08 31.02
N GLY A 451 -17.72 -16.23 31.89
CA GLY A 451 -19.07 -15.76 31.66
C GLY A 451 -19.54 -14.78 32.74
N LEU A 452 -20.49 -13.90 32.37
CA LEU A 452 -21.24 -13.16 33.36
C LEU A 452 -22.13 -14.10 34.17
N GLU A 453 -22.39 -13.70 35.40
CA GLU A 453 -23.37 -14.39 36.24
C GLU A 453 -24.76 -14.44 35.59
N SER A 454 -25.48 -15.51 35.91
CA SER A 454 -26.86 -15.65 35.49
C SER A 454 -27.80 -14.59 36.07
N THR A 455 -28.44 -13.77 35.23
CA THR A 455 -29.58 -12.90 35.57
C THR A 455 -30.79 -13.64 36.17
N SER A 456 -31.05 -14.90 35.77
CA SER A 456 -32.18 -15.69 36.27
C SER A 456 -31.86 -16.50 37.54
N GLN A 457 -30.57 -16.66 37.85
CA GLN A 457 -30.06 -17.44 38.97
C GLN A 457 -28.94 -16.67 39.67
N LYS A 458 -29.20 -15.41 40.01
CA LYS A 458 -28.21 -14.50 40.60
C LYS A 458 -27.95 -14.81 42.07
N ASP A 459 -26.70 -14.73 42.51
CA ASP A 459 -26.30 -14.65 43.91
C ASP A 459 -26.85 -13.32 44.45
N ALA A 460 -27.79 -13.42 45.40
CA ALA A 460 -28.40 -12.24 46.00
C ALA A 460 -27.43 -11.47 46.92
N THR A 461 -26.32 -12.11 47.31
CA THR A 461 -25.39 -11.62 48.34
C THR A 461 -24.04 -11.17 47.79
N TYR A 462 -23.69 -11.56 46.56
CA TYR A 462 -22.43 -11.22 45.93
C TYR A 462 -22.60 -10.83 44.46
N ASP A 463 -21.71 -9.99 43.96
CA ASP A 463 -21.53 -9.68 42.55
C ASP A 463 -20.18 -10.23 42.06
N TYR A 464 -20.10 -10.57 40.77
CA TYR A 464 -18.93 -11.17 40.12
C TYR A 464 -18.33 -10.23 39.06
N PRO A 465 -17.60 -9.17 39.46
CA PRO A 465 -17.13 -8.14 38.53
C PRO A 465 -16.14 -8.67 37.48
N ALA A 466 -15.42 -9.75 37.78
CA ALA A 466 -14.52 -10.42 36.83
C ALA A 466 -15.19 -11.63 36.13
N GLY A 467 -16.48 -11.88 36.38
CA GLY A 467 -17.19 -13.06 35.89
C GLY A 467 -16.95 -14.34 36.69
N LEU A 468 -17.58 -15.41 36.22
CA LEU A 468 -17.41 -16.79 36.67
C LEU A 468 -16.65 -17.54 35.58
N MET A 469 -15.52 -18.13 35.95
CA MET A 469 -14.72 -18.98 35.07
C MET A 469 -15.21 -20.41 35.22
N GLY A 470 -15.73 -20.97 34.13
CA GLY A 470 -15.98 -22.40 33.99
C GLY A 470 -14.81 -23.06 33.29
N PHE A 471 -14.38 -24.21 33.77
CA PHE A 471 -13.37 -25.04 33.10
C PHE A 471 -13.52 -26.50 33.49
N VAL A 472 -12.93 -27.37 32.67
CA VAL A 472 -12.80 -28.81 32.93
C VAL A 472 -11.30 -29.14 32.99
N ILE A 473 -10.85 -29.68 34.12
CA ILE A 473 -9.51 -30.25 34.23
C ILE A 473 -9.61 -31.73 33.86
N ARG A 474 -8.82 -32.24 32.91
CA ARG A 474 -8.89 -33.66 32.51
C ARG A 474 -7.62 -34.44 32.83
N GLY A 475 -7.75 -35.76 32.83
CA GLY A 475 -6.64 -36.69 33.02
C GLY A 475 -6.08 -36.69 34.43
N CYS A 476 -6.89 -36.29 35.42
CA CYS A 476 -6.52 -36.42 36.81
C CYS A 476 -6.51 -37.90 37.22
N THR A 477 -5.68 -38.25 38.21
CA THR A 477 -5.77 -39.57 38.85
C THR A 477 -7.09 -39.64 39.63
N LEU A 478 -7.82 -40.76 39.53
CA LEU A 478 -9.13 -40.91 40.16
C LEU A 478 -9.08 -40.60 41.66
N GLY A 479 -9.90 -39.65 42.12
CA GLY A 479 -9.96 -39.22 43.51
C GLY A 479 -8.78 -38.35 43.99
N ALA A 480 -7.88 -37.94 43.08
CA ALA A 480 -6.74 -37.11 43.43
C ALA A 480 -7.14 -35.65 43.70
N THR A 481 -6.37 -35.00 44.57
CA THR A 481 -6.50 -33.57 44.83
C THR A 481 -5.48 -32.81 43.99
N THR A 482 -5.94 -31.88 43.16
CA THR A 482 -5.11 -31.05 42.28
C THR A 482 -5.16 -29.58 42.71
N PRO A 483 -4.03 -28.85 42.72
CA PRO A 483 -4.03 -27.41 42.91
C PRO A 483 -4.55 -26.69 41.67
N VAL A 484 -5.28 -25.60 41.91
CA VAL A 484 -5.74 -24.66 40.88
C VAL A 484 -5.17 -23.29 41.20
N SER A 485 -4.60 -22.63 40.19
CA SER A 485 -4.20 -21.23 40.25
C SER A 485 -4.86 -20.45 39.12
N ILE A 486 -5.49 -19.32 39.43
CA ILE A 486 -6.10 -18.43 38.44
C ILE A 486 -5.52 -17.03 38.61
N TYR A 487 -4.99 -16.46 37.53
CA TYR A 487 -4.43 -15.11 37.50
C TYR A 487 -5.41 -14.19 36.79
N PHE A 488 -6.00 -13.25 37.53
CA PHE A 488 -6.85 -12.20 36.97
C PHE A 488 -6.00 -10.95 36.76
N TYR A 489 -5.68 -10.61 35.52
CA TYR A 489 -4.90 -9.40 35.22
C TYR A 489 -5.74 -8.13 35.41
N GLY A 490 -5.13 -7.12 36.01
CA GLY A 490 -5.77 -5.87 36.39
C GLY A 490 -5.44 -5.44 37.83
N SER A 491 -5.95 -4.28 38.21
CA SER A 491 -5.79 -3.74 39.56
C SER A 491 -6.88 -4.26 40.47
N TYR A 492 -6.61 -5.36 41.16
CA TYR A 492 -7.49 -5.91 42.18
C TYR A 492 -6.82 -5.87 43.55
N ASN A 493 -7.56 -5.47 44.57
CA ASN A 493 -7.12 -5.55 45.95
C ASN A 493 -7.59 -6.89 46.57
N PRO A 494 -6.66 -7.77 47.00
CA PRO A 494 -7.02 -9.09 47.54
C PRO A 494 -8.04 -9.08 48.68
N ALA A 495 -8.07 -8.01 49.48
CA ALA A 495 -8.96 -7.90 50.64
C ALA A 495 -10.46 -7.74 50.27
N ASP A 496 -10.75 -7.36 49.03
CA ASP A 496 -12.12 -7.04 48.59
C ASP A 496 -12.86 -8.27 48.03
N TYR A 497 -12.17 -9.40 47.86
CA TYR A 497 -12.69 -10.57 47.16
C TYR A 497 -12.71 -11.82 48.04
N ILE A 498 -13.73 -12.65 47.83
CA ILE A 498 -13.74 -14.06 48.23
C ILE A 498 -13.95 -14.94 47.00
N ALA A 499 -13.44 -16.17 47.03
CA ALA A 499 -13.69 -17.13 45.95
C ALA A 499 -15.03 -17.81 46.20
N ARG A 500 -15.92 -17.74 45.21
CA ARG A 500 -17.21 -18.44 45.24
C ARG A 500 -17.44 -19.19 43.95
N LYS A 501 -18.15 -20.30 44.05
CA LYS A 501 -18.63 -21.06 42.90
C LYS A 501 -20.14 -21.12 42.86
N GLY A 502 -20.69 -21.22 41.66
CA GLY A 502 -22.12 -21.19 41.39
C GLY A 502 -22.60 -22.41 40.64
N ARG A 503 -23.59 -23.12 41.18
CA ARG A 503 -24.23 -24.28 40.55
C ARG A 503 -25.73 -24.12 40.55
N ALA A 504 -26.34 -24.00 39.37
CA ALA A 504 -27.79 -23.91 39.19
C ALA A 504 -28.49 -22.90 40.14
N GLY A 505 -27.83 -21.76 40.41
CA GLY A 505 -28.32 -20.71 41.31
C GLY A 505 -28.01 -20.89 42.79
N VAL A 506 -27.25 -21.93 43.16
CA VAL A 506 -26.72 -22.13 44.51
C VAL A 506 -25.25 -21.74 44.53
N TYR A 507 -24.88 -20.84 45.43
CA TYR A 507 -23.53 -20.31 45.53
C TYR A 507 -22.88 -20.62 46.87
N SER A 508 -21.63 -21.08 46.84
CA SER A 508 -20.86 -21.42 48.02
C SER A 508 -19.46 -20.81 47.97
N THR A 509 -18.93 -20.49 49.15
CA THR A 509 -17.54 -20.05 49.29
C THR A 509 -16.61 -21.24 49.14
N VAL A 510 -15.54 -21.08 48.37
CA VAL A 510 -14.52 -22.11 48.15
C VAL A 510 -13.62 -22.20 49.40
N PRO A 511 -13.64 -23.30 50.16
CA PRO A 511 -12.83 -23.45 51.36
C PRO A 511 -11.33 -23.48 51.02
N GLY A 512 -10.51 -22.79 51.82
CA GLY A 512 -9.06 -22.79 51.65
C GLY A 512 -8.55 -21.94 50.48
N ALA A 513 -9.43 -21.21 49.78
CA ALA A 513 -9.02 -20.29 48.74
C ALA A 513 -8.21 -19.11 49.30
N THR A 514 -7.11 -18.77 48.63
CA THR A 514 -6.25 -17.64 48.99
C THR A 514 -6.06 -16.69 47.82
N PHE A 515 -5.88 -15.40 48.13
CA PHE A 515 -5.64 -14.34 47.16
C PHE A 515 -4.31 -13.66 47.43
N THR A 516 -3.46 -13.56 46.41
CA THR A 516 -2.19 -12.83 46.49
C THR A 516 -2.04 -11.88 45.31
N SER A 517 -1.55 -10.67 45.55
CA SER A 517 -1.17 -9.77 44.47
C SER A 517 0.11 -10.27 43.81
N ALA A 518 0.15 -10.22 42.48
CA ALA A 518 1.30 -10.55 41.66
C ALA A 518 1.62 -9.40 40.71
N THR A 519 2.87 -9.36 40.24
CA THR A 519 3.29 -8.49 39.14
C THR A 519 4.04 -9.35 38.13
N ILE A 520 3.45 -9.54 36.95
CA ILE A 520 3.93 -10.44 35.90
C ILE A 520 4.13 -9.61 34.64
N GLY A 521 5.33 -9.63 34.07
CA GLY A 521 5.66 -8.77 32.92
C GLY A 521 5.42 -7.27 33.13
N GLY A 522 5.48 -6.79 34.38
CA GLY A 522 5.19 -5.40 34.74
C GLY A 522 3.69 -5.07 34.89
N GLN A 523 2.79 -6.03 34.67
CA GLN A 523 1.35 -5.88 34.85
C GLN A 523 0.91 -6.42 36.21
N SER A 524 -0.04 -5.75 36.86
CA SER A 524 -0.65 -6.24 38.09
C SER A 524 -1.62 -7.39 37.80
N ALA A 525 -1.60 -8.41 38.65
CA ALA A 525 -2.54 -9.52 38.61
C ALA A 525 -2.94 -9.94 40.03
N LEU A 526 -4.14 -10.49 40.17
CA LEU A 526 -4.59 -11.17 41.38
C LEU A 526 -4.51 -12.67 41.16
N LYS A 527 -3.72 -13.36 41.97
CA LYS A 527 -3.62 -14.82 41.95
C LYS A 527 -4.58 -15.41 42.99
N LEU A 528 -5.57 -16.15 42.51
CA LEU A 528 -6.43 -17.03 43.29
C LEU A 528 -5.81 -18.43 43.32
N THR A 529 -5.64 -19.03 44.50
CA THR A 529 -5.24 -20.45 44.63
C THR A 529 -6.16 -21.23 45.55
N TYR A 530 -6.41 -22.48 45.21
CA TYR A 530 -7.14 -23.46 46.03
C TYR A 530 -6.86 -24.88 45.52
N SER A 531 -7.53 -25.90 46.07
CA SER A 531 -7.39 -27.28 45.61
C SER A 531 -8.74 -27.96 45.47
N ILE A 532 -8.86 -28.82 44.47
CA ILE A 532 -10.08 -29.58 44.16
C ILE A 532 -9.74 -31.05 44.12
N THR A 533 -10.61 -31.89 44.66
CA THR A 533 -10.51 -33.34 44.58
C THR A 533 -11.49 -33.85 43.53
N ASP A 534 -11.04 -34.68 42.59
CA ASP A 534 -11.89 -35.41 41.63
C ASP A 534 -12.90 -36.31 42.38
N GLY A 535 -14.20 -36.10 42.15
CA GLY A 535 -15.28 -36.68 42.94
C GLY A 535 -15.50 -36.07 44.33
N GLY A 536 -14.85 -34.95 44.64
CA GLY A 536 -14.97 -34.22 45.89
C GLY A 536 -16.15 -33.24 45.93
N ALA A 537 -16.35 -32.59 47.07
CA ALA A 537 -17.46 -31.62 47.24
C ALA A 537 -17.31 -30.33 46.42
N LEU A 538 -16.09 -30.04 45.93
CA LEU A 538 -15.81 -28.90 45.07
C LEU A 538 -15.82 -29.26 43.58
N ASP A 539 -15.90 -30.53 43.24
CA ASP A 539 -16.05 -30.97 41.86
C ASP A 539 -17.54 -30.96 41.48
N ASP A 540 -17.93 -30.24 40.44
CA ASP A 540 -19.34 -29.93 40.19
C ASP A 540 -20.17 -31.19 39.89
N ASP A 541 -19.61 -32.16 39.16
CA ASP A 541 -20.32 -33.41 38.89
C ASP A 541 -20.24 -34.41 40.06
N GLY A 542 -19.34 -34.17 41.02
CA GLY A 542 -19.12 -34.97 42.22
C GLY A 542 -18.73 -36.43 41.94
N THR A 543 -18.24 -36.73 40.74
CA THR A 543 -17.90 -38.09 40.31
C THR A 543 -16.39 -38.20 40.12
N ALA A 544 -15.77 -39.20 40.76
CA ALA A 544 -14.36 -39.49 40.52
C ALA A 544 -14.21 -40.21 39.16
N ASP A 545 -14.12 -39.46 38.08
CA ASP A 545 -14.00 -39.97 36.71
C ASP A 545 -12.71 -39.51 35.98
N GLY A 546 -11.88 -38.72 36.68
CA GLY A 546 -10.64 -38.19 36.15
C GLY A 546 -10.81 -36.82 35.48
N ASN A 547 -12.03 -36.27 35.46
CA ASN A 547 -12.33 -34.90 35.10
C ASN A 547 -12.81 -34.12 36.32
N ILE A 548 -12.42 -32.86 36.43
CA ILE A 548 -12.91 -31.95 37.45
C ILE A 548 -13.62 -30.79 36.76
N VAL A 549 -14.87 -30.55 37.09
CA VAL A 549 -15.65 -29.44 36.54
C VAL A 549 -15.79 -28.35 37.60
N ASP A 550 -15.35 -27.13 37.29
CA ASP A 550 -15.40 -26.03 38.26
C ASP A 550 -15.81 -24.67 37.66
N PRO A 551 -16.98 -24.11 38.08
CA PRO A 551 -17.34 -22.72 37.87
C PRO A 551 -16.99 -21.81 39.07
N VAL A 552 -15.82 -21.15 39.08
CA VAL A 552 -15.37 -20.26 40.18
C VAL A 552 -15.22 -18.80 39.73
N GLY A 553 -15.48 -17.84 40.62
CA GLY A 553 -15.23 -16.43 40.33
C GLY A 553 -14.83 -15.60 41.53
N LEU A 554 -14.35 -14.39 41.22
CA LEU A 554 -14.06 -13.34 42.20
C LEU A 554 -15.37 -12.70 42.66
N ALA A 555 -15.77 -12.94 43.90
CA ALA A 555 -17.01 -12.43 44.45
C ALA A 555 -16.78 -11.26 45.41
N VAL A 556 -17.57 -10.20 45.25
CA VAL A 556 -17.61 -9.02 46.14
C VAL A 556 -19.01 -8.92 46.73
N ALA A 557 -19.15 -8.54 48.01
CA ALA A 557 -20.46 -8.42 48.64
C ALA A 557 -21.35 -7.44 47.86
N ALA A 558 -22.56 -7.88 47.49
CA ALA A 558 -23.50 -7.06 46.74
C ALA A 558 -23.92 -5.85 47.58
N THR A 559 -23.82 -4.65 46.99
CA THR A 559 -24.28 -3.44 47.68
C THR A 559 -25.81 -3.46 47.72
N SER A 560 -26.40 -3.47 48.93
CA SER A 560 -27.86 -3.43 49.07
C SER A 560 -28.40 -2.14 48.44
N ALA A 561 -29.27 -2.26 47.43
CA ALA A 561 -30.08 -1.13 46.99
C ALA A 561 -30.88 -0.62 48.21
N ALA A 562 -30.55 0.59 48.67
CA ALA A 562 -31.27 1.21 49.77
C ALA A 562 -32.76 1.31 49.41
N ALA A 563 -33.58 0.67 50.24
CA ALA A 563 -35.03 0.76 50.15
C ALA A 563 -35.44 2.23 50.13
N SER A 564 -36.25 2.60 49.15
CA SER A 564 -36.84 3.93 48.99
C SER A 564 -37.64 4.31 50.24
N GLY A 565 -37.02 5.06 51.14
CA GLY A 565 -37.65 5.76 52.24
C GLY A 565 -38.45 6.94 51.72
N THR A 566 -39.75 6.92 52.01
CA THR A 566 -40.68 8.02 51.79
C THR A 566 -40.33 9.23 52.65
N SER A 567 -40.17 10.41 52.03
CA SER A 567 -40.54 11.69 52.67
C SER A 567 -40.83 12.73 51.60
N GLY A 568 -42.01 13.33 51.71
CA GLY A 568 -42.46 14.43 50.86
C GLY A 568 -41.79 15.75 51.23
N GLY A 569 -41.65 16.62 50.22
CA GLY A 569 -41.24 18.01 50.39
C GLY A 569 -41.17 18.69 49.03
N ALA A 570 -42.17 19.51 48.73
CA ALA A 570 -42.27 20.29 47.51
C ALA A 570 -41.08 21.26 47.35
N GLY A 571 -40.60 21.44 46.11
CA GLY A 571 -39.61 22.47 45.80
C GLY A 571 -39.03 22.41 44.38
N THR A 572 -39.74 23.04 43.45
CA THR A 572 -39.22 23.73 42.24
C THR A 572 -38.33 22.97 41.24
N LEU A 573 -38.95 22.63 40.11
CA LEU A 573 -38.33 22.43 38.80
C LEU A 573 -37.70 23.72 38.28
N VAL A 574 -36.49 23.62 37.71
CA VAL A 574 -35.97 24.55 36.71
C VAL A 574 -35.55 23.71 35.49
N ASP A 575 -36.45 23.73 34.50
CA ASP A 575 -36.27 23.70 33.04
C ASP A 575 -34.91 24.30 32.59
N THR A 576 -34.25 24.00 31.48
CA THR A 576 -34.37 23.03 30.37
C THR A 576 -33.12 23.26 29.52
N GLY A 577 -32.58 22.21 28.93
CA GLY A 577 -31.51 22.32 27.94
C GLY A 577 -31.49 21.09 27.03
N LEU A 578 -32.60 20.85 26.35
CA LEU A 578 -32.71 19.87 25.27
C LEU A 578 -32.02 20.43 24.01
N GLY A 579 -31.00 19.72 23.54
CA GLY A 579 -30.37 19.89 22.23
C GLY A 579 -30.33 18.55 21.51
N ILE A 580 -31.26 18.39 20.58
CA ILE A 580 -31.51 17.24 19.72
C ILE A 580 -30.29 16.96 18.82
N LEU A 581 -29.86 15.70 18.71
CA LEU A 581 -29.09 15.23 17.55
C LEU A 581 -29.76 14.02 16.89
N THR A 582 -29.80 14.10 15.57
CA THR A 582 -30.62 13.37 14.62
C THR A 582 -30.10 11.96 14.29
N LEU A 583 -31.03 11.04 14.04
CA LEU A 583 -30.79 9.73 13.42
C LEU A 583 -30.18 9.86 12.01
N SER A 584 -29.18 9.03 11.72
CA SER A 584 -28.96 8.49 10.38
C SER A 584 -28.21 7.15 10.43
N GLY A 585 -28.80 6.13 9.79
CA GLY A 585 -28.05 5.07 9.10
C GLY A 585 -27.61 3.86 9.91
N VAL A 586 -28.53 2.91 10.11
CA VAL A 586 -28.25 1.55 10.58
C VAL A 586 -27.55 0.75 9.48
N ALA A 587 -26.35 0.26 9.76
CA ALA A 587 -25.78 -0.96 9.18
C ALA A 587 -24.88 -1.63 10.24
N ALA A 588 -25.50 -2.06 11.35
CA ALA A 588 -24.84 -2.94 12.32
C ALA A 588 -25.11 -4.38 11.87
N ALA A 589 -24.04 -5.05 11.45
CA ALA A 589 -24.03 -6.47 11.15
C ALA A 589 -24.55 -7.27 12.36
N LEU A 590 -25.40 -8.25 12.07
CA LEU A 590 -25.92 -9.23 13.00
C LEU A 590 -24.76 -10.00 13.67
N ILE A 591 -24.39 -9.61 14.88
CA ILE A 591 -23.77 -10.53 15.83
C ILE A 591 -24.90 -10.97 16.75
N GLY A 592 -25.42 -12.17 16.46
CA GLY A 592 -26.43 -12.82 17.28
C GLY A 592 -25.87 -13.09 18.67
N ALA A 593 -26.29 -12.28 19.64
CA ALA A 593 -26.07 -12.56 21.05
C ALA A 593 -26.89 -13.81 21.43
N ALA A 594 -26.25 -14.98 21.39
CA ALA A 594 -26.77 -16.18 22.04
C ALA A 594 -26.44 -16.08 23.54
N PHE A 595 -27.33 -15.43 24.29
CA PHE A 595 -27.35 -15.50 25.75
C PHE A 595 -27.94 -16.86 26.18
N TYR A 596 -27.20 -17.55 27.05
CA TYR A 596 -27.51 -18.78 27.81
C TYR A 596 -27.63 -20.13 27.08
N ILE A 597 -26.72 -21.05 27.46
CA ILE A 597 -27.01 -22.28 28.21
C ILE A 597 -25.68 -22.74 28.85
N TRP A 598 -25.63 -22.85 30.19
CA TRP A 598 -24.62 -23.69 30.85
C TRP A 598 -25.15 -25.12 30.87
N TYR A 599 -24.27 -26.07 30.52
CA TYR A 599 -24.41 -27.52 30.69
C TYR A 599 -25.54 -28.25 29.94
N ARG A 600 -25.22 -28.79 28.75
CA ARG A 600 -25.69 -30.13 28.38
C ARG A 600 -24.50 -31.08 28.48
N PRO A 601 -24.52 -32.09 29.37
CA PRO A 601 -23.54 -33.15 29.28
C PRO A 601 -23.83 -33.90 27.99
N THR A 602 -23.01 -33.69 26.96
CA THR A 602 -22.85 -34.72 25.94
C THR A 602 -22.31 -35.93 26.67
N LYS A 603 -23.12 -36.98 26.76
CA LYS A 603 -22.70 -38.30 27.23
C LYS A 603 -21.35 -38.63 26.58
N LEU A 604 -20.28 -38.56 27.37
CA LEU A 604 -19.03 -39.25 27.07
C LEU A 604 -19.41 -40.72 26.89
N ARG A 605 -19.36 -41.21 25.65
CA ARG A 605 -19.37 -42.65 25.41
C ARG A 605 -17.96 -43.14 25.76
N ALA A 606 -17.95 -44.18 26.60
CA ALA A 606 -16.77 -44.87 27.12
C ALA A 606 -15.73 -45.24 26.07
#